data_AF-A0AA88XYB4-F1
#
_entry.id   AF-A0AA88XYB4-F1
#
_cell.length_a   1.000
_cell.length_b   1.000
_cell.length_c   1.000
_cell.angle_alpha   90.00
_cell.angle_beta   90.00
_cell.angle_gamma   90.00
#
_symmetry.space_group_name_H-M   'P 1'
#
loop_
_entity.id
_entity.type
_entity.pdbx_description
1 polymer ?
#
loop_
_entity_poly.entity_id
_entity_poly.type
_entity_poly.pdbx_seq_one_letter_code
_entity_poly.pdbx_strand_id
1 'polypeptide(L)'
;MASSPLIMRLVSASVAVSNRASGIIRDIMKSGNLGIVEKGKNDLQTEADRSAQRCIVASLHKRFPEVAIFGEEALDPSEKIPAEFLEHESDEYVLKQECPEYLRNVADEDVVIWVDPLDGTAEFTQGFLDHVTVLIGIAVKGNAVAGVINQPWYNYQNPDKPLGRTIWGVMGLGGFGFLREVPPKDKLIVTTSRSHSNMLVTETVHSLNPNEVVRVGGTGHKVLLLIEGKVHAYVFASKGCKKWDTCAPEAVLHAVGGCLTDLHGIKMNYAKDVQRQNTGGMLATLMNEEDHRGIVAKIPELAKDAMEQSSPAPELDFMGAKFGQNPQRGSNSEEKSNIPIGSNKVPSEEKKQAVDQSAVSPTPSTDSQGTTSSKSSQLSDSVQKETCTTKL
;
A
#
# COMPACT_ATOMS: atom_id res chain seq x y z
N MET A 1 -23.54 12.47 22.48
CA MET A 1 -22.10 12.23 22.29
C MET A 1 -21.62 13.24 21.28
N ALA A 2 -20.57 14.02 21.57
CA ALA A 2 -19.96 14.86 20.55
C ALA A 2 -19.51 13.96 19.38
N SER A 3 -19.74 14.38 18.14
CA SER A 3 -19.25 13.62 16.99
C SER A 3 -17.72 13.53 17.08
N SER A 4 -17.14 12.37 16.77
CA SER A 4 -15.68 12.23 16.73
C SER A 4 -15.08 13.26 15.76
N PRO A 5 -13.88 13.80 16.03
CA PRO A 5 -13.22 14.77 15.15
C PRO A 5 -13.10 14.28 13.70
N LEU A 6 -13.07 15.22 12.75
CA LEU A 6 -13.05 14.93 11.31
C LEU A 6 -11.96 13.91 10.94
N ILE A 7 -10.73 14.11 11.41
CA ILE A 7 -9.60 13.22 11.11
C ILE A 7 -9.87 11.79 11.59
N MET A 8 -10.43 11.60 12.79
CA MET A 8 -10.72 10.25 13.29
C MET A 8 -11.86 9.58 12.51
N ARG A 9 -12.87 10.36 12.09
CA ARG A 9 -13.94 9.85 11.20
C ARG A 9 -13.39 9.44 9.83
N LEU A 10 -12.46 10.22 9.28
CA LEU A 10 -11.81 9.92 8.01
C LEU A 10 -10.98 8.63 8.11
N VAL A 11 -10.10 8.51 9.11
CA VAL A 11 -9.28 7.30 9.31
C VAL A 11 -10.16 6.07 9.50
N SER A 12 -11.21 6.18 10.31
CA SER A 12 -12.17 5.09 10.56
C SER A 12 -12.88 4.64 9.27
N ALA A 13 -13.31 5.59 8.45
CA ALA A 13 -13.89 5.32 7.13
C ALA A 13 -12.86 4.69 6.17
N SER A 14 -11.63 5.20 6.17
CA SER A 14 -10.53 4.71 5.34
C SER A 14 -10.15 3.27 5.69
N VAL A 15 -10.14 2.90 6.98
CA VAL A 15 -9.91 1.51 7.41
C VAL A 15 -11.00 0.59 6.84
N ALA A 16 -12.28 0.93 7.06
CA ALA A 16 -13.41 0.13 6.58
C ALA A 16 -13.38 -0.03 5.05
N VAL A 17 -13.24 1.08 4.30
CA VAL A 17 -13.26 1.04 2.83
C VAL A 17 -12.03 0.36 2.25
N SER A 18 -10.86 0.44 2.91
CA SER A 18 -9.68 -0.31 2.46
C SER A 18 -9.89 -1.82 2.54
N ASN A 19 -10.65 -2.30 3.55
CA ASN A 19 -11.02 -3.71 3.68
C ASN A 19 -11.99 -4.15 2.59
N ARG A 20 -12.96 -3.29 2.24
CA ARG A 20 -13.85 -3.55 1.10
C ARG A 20 -13.08 -3.64 -0.22
N ALA A 21 -12.21 -2.66 -0.49
CA ALA A 21 -11.35 -2.64 -1.67
C ALA A 21 -10.44 -3.89 -1.75
N SER A 22 -9.84 -4.28 -0.63
CA SER A 22 -9.03 -5.50 -0.49
C SER A 22 -9.81 -6.77 -0.87
N GLY A 23 -11.11 -6.85 -0.51
CA GLY A 23 -12.00 -7.92 -0.97
C GLY A 23 -12.17 -7.95 -2.49
N ILE A 24 -12.49 -6.79 -3.08
CA ILE A 24 -12.65 -6.63 -4.53
C ILE A 24 -11.38 -7.04 -5.29
N ILE A 25 -10.21 -6.57 -4.84
CA ILE A 25 -8.91 -6.88 -5.44
C ILE A 25 -8.65 -8.39 -5.40
N ARG A 26 -8.94 -9.06 -4.28
CA ARG A 26 -8.81 -10.53 -4.17
C ARG A 26 -9.75 -11.27 -5.10
N ASP A 27 -10.99 -10.82 -5.25
CA ASP A 27 -11.98 -11.49 -6.10
C ASP A 27 -11.61 -11.37 -7.59
N ILE A 28 -11.06 -10.22 -8.00
CA ILE A 28 -10.53 -10.03 -9.36
C ILE A 28 -9.33 -10.94 -9.62
N MET A 29 -8.38 -11.03 -8.68
CA MET A 29 -7.26 -11.97 -8.79
C MET A 29 -7.74 -13.43 -8.91
N LYS A 30 -8.72 -13.85 -8.10
CA LYS A 30 -9.30 -15.20 -8.18
C LYS A 30 -10.03 -15.48 -9.49
N SER A 31 -10.60 -14.46 -10.13
CA SER A 31 -11.28 -14.61 -11.41
C SER A 31 -10.33 -14.99 -12.55
N GLY A 32 -9.03 -14.71 -12.41
CA GLY A 32 -8.01 -14.90 -13.44
C GLY A 32 -8.06 -13.88 -14.59
N ASN A 33 -9.12 -13.09 -14.70
CA ASN A 33 -9.24 -12.02 -15.69
C ASN A 33 -8.86 -10.67 -15.06
N LEU A 34 -7.58 -10.32 -15.15
CA LEU A 34 -7.08 -9.09 -14.55
C LEU A 34 -7.46 -7.83 -15.35
N GLY A 35 -7.89 -7.93 -16.61
CA GLY A 35 -8.24 -6.77 -17.43
C GLY A 35 -7.10 -5.73 -17.52
N ILE A 36 -5.89 -6.21 -17.81
CA ILE A 36 -4.65 -5.42 -17.86
C ILE A 36 -4.69 -4.43 -19.04
N VAL A 37 -4.34 -3.18 -18.76
CA VAL A 37 -4.17 -2.08 -19.70
C VAL A 37 -2.77 -1.50 -19.47
N GLU A 38 -2.03 -1.24 -20.54
CA GLU A 38 -0.72 -0.55 -20.47
C GLU A 38 -0.94 0.95 -20.64
N LYS A 39 -0.73 1.74 -19.57
CA LYS A 39 -0.83 3.21 -19.55
C LYS A 39 0.43 3.88 -20.12
N GLY A 40 1.54 3.14 -20.14
CA GLY A 40 2.84 3.58 -20.63
C GLY A 40 3.90 2.50 -20.40
N LYS A 41 5.15 2.81 -20.75
CA LYS A 41 6.25 1.85 -20.61
C LYS A 41 6.42 1.43 -19.14
N ASN A 42 6.16 0.16 -18.84
CA ASN A 42 6.19 -0.41 -17.48
C ASN A 42 5.18 0.24 -16.50
N ASP A 43 4.08 0.78 -17.03
CA ASP A 43 2.98 1.38 -16.28
C ASP A 43 1.69 0.62 -16.61
N LEU A 44 1.29 -0.27 -15.70
CA LEU A 44 0.16 -1.18 -15.88
C LEU A 44 -1.01 -0.72 -15.02
N GLN A 45 -2.22 -0.97 -15.50
CA GLN A 45 -3.46 -0.81 -14.75
C GLN A 45 -4.30 -2.07 -14.96
N THR A 46 -4.91 -2.60 -13.91
CA THR A 46 -5.82 -3.75 -13.97
C THR A 46 -7.24 -3.34 -13.59
N GLU A 47 -8.18 -4.27 -13.73
CA GLU A 47 -9.54 -4.07 -13.22
C GLU A 47 -9.55 -3.92 -11.71
N ALA A 48 -8.56 -4.50 -11.00
CA ALA A 48 -8.43 -4.35 -9.56
C ALA A 48 -8.13 -2.91 -9.16
N ASP A 49 -7.23 -2.21 -9.86
CA ASP A 49 -6.91 -0.79 -9.64
C ASP A 49 -8.16 0.07 -9.84
N ARG A 50 -8.85 -0.11 -10.97
CA ARG A 50 -10.06 0.66 -11.32
C ARG A 50 -11.19 0.43 -10.32
N SER A 51 -11.51 -0.83 -10.05
CA SER A 51 -12.61 -1.20 -9.16
C SER A 51 -12.35 -0.81 -7.70
N ALA A 52 -11.11 -0.97 -7.20
CA ALA A 52 -10.72 -0.51 -5.88
C ALA A 52 -10.82 1.01 -5.76
N GLN A 53 -10.38 1.78 -6.77
CA GLN A 53 -10.52 3.23 -6.73
C GLN A 53 -11.97 3.68 -6.76
N ARG A 54 -12.83 3.07 -7.60
CA ARG A 54 -14.28 3.36 -7.60
C ARG A 54 -14.89 3.13 -6.21
N CYS A 55 -14.56 2.00 -5.58
CA CYS A 55 -14.98 1.67 -4.21
C CYS A 55 -14.54 2.74 -3.20
N ILE A 56 -13.25 3.06 -3.16
CA ILE A 56 -12.66 3.97 -2.18
C ILE A 56 -13.19 5.39 -2.34
N VAL A 57 -13.04 5.95 -3.54
CA VAL A 57 -13.37 7.36 -3.80
C VAL A 57 -14.85 7.63 -3.62
N ALA A 58 -15.73 6.76 -4.14
CA ALA A 58 -17.18 6.98 -4.01
C ALA A 58 -17.69 6.84 -2.58
N SER A 59 -17.16 5.87 -1.83
CA SER A 59 -17.55 5.65 -0.42
C SER A 59 -17.12 6.83 0.45
N LEU A 60 -15.89 7.33 0.26
CA LEU A 60 -15.38 8.48 1.01
C LEU A 60 -16.08 9.78 0.59
N HIS A 61 -16.22 10.04 -0.72
CA HIS A 61 -16.86 11.26 -1.20
C HIS A 61 -18.33 11.36 -0.76
N LYS A 62 -19.08 10.26 -0.76
CA LYS A 62 -20.47 10.23 -0.28
C LYS A 62 -20.58 10.62 1.20
N ARG A 63 -19.55 10.36 2.00
CA ARG A 63 -19.52 10.62 3.46
C ARG A 63 -18.89 11.96 3.82
N PHE A 64 -17.96 12.43 2.98
CA PHE A 64 -17.15 13.63 3.17
C PHE A 64 -17.11 14.44 1.87
N PRO A 65 -18.25 15.03 1.44
CA PRO A 65 -18.37 15.64 0.12
C PRO A 65 -17.47 16.86 -0.09
N GLU A 66 -17.12 17.56 0.98
CA GLU A 66 -16.29 18.77 0.95
C GLU A 66 -14.78 18.47 0.96
N VAL A 67 -14.37 17.26 1.34
CA VAL A 67 -12.95 16.87 1.38
C VAL A 67 -12.45 16.56 -0.03
N ALA A 68 -11.30 17.12 -0.40
CA ALA A 68 -10.67 16.81 -1.67
C ALA A 68 -10.10 15.38 -1.68
N ILE A 69 -10.39 14.60 -2.73
CA ILE A 69 -9.89 13.23 -2.89
C ILE A 69 -9.25 13.09 -4.27
N PHE A 70 -7.99 12.64 -4.31
CA PHE A 70 -7.24 12.37 -5.52
C PHE A 70 -6.82 10.91 -5.55
N GLY A 71 -7.22 10.19 -6.61
CA GLY A 71 -6.78 8.83 -6.88
C GLY A 71 -5.75 8.79 -8.02
N GLU A 72 -5.00 7.69 -8.08
CA GLU A 72 -4.07 7.43 -9.18
C GLU A 72 -4.77 7.34 -10.55
N GLU A 73 -5.88 6.61 -10.59
CA GLU A 73 -6.43 6.17 -11.86
C GLU A 73 -7.32 7.23 -12.51
N ALA A 74 -7.14 7.44 -13.81
CA ALA A 74 -8.06 8.23 -14.60
C ALA A 74 -9.30 7.38 -14.90
N LEU A 75 -10.38 7.60 -14.15
CA LEU A 75 -11.66 6.89 -14.32
C LEU A 75 -12.65 7.74 -15.11
N ASP A 76 -13.54 7.07 -15.86
CA ASP A 76 -14.67 7.71 -16.50
C ASP A 76 -15.71 8.14 -15.44
N PRO A 77 -15.99 9.44 -15.27
CA PRO A 77 -16.94 9.91 -14.27
C PRO A 77 -18.39 9.52 -14.57
N SER A 78 -18.71 9.06 -15.78
CA SER A 78 -20.04 8.61 -16.17
C SER A 78 -20.33 7.15 -15.83
N GLU A 79 -19.30 6.39 -15.46
CA GLU A 79 -19.43 4.98 -15.17
C GLU A 79 -20.23 4.73 -13.88
N LYS A 80 -21.20 3.82 -13.94
CA LYS A 80 -22.01 3.48 -12.77
C LYS A 80 -21.20 2.67 -11.79
N ILE A 81 -21.18 3.14 -10.54
CA ILE A 81 -20.52 2.44 -9.45
C ILE A 81 -21.50 1.40 -8.89
N PRO A 82 -21.13 0.11 -8.87
CA PRO A 82 -21.98 -0.93 -8.30
C PRO A 82 -22.30 -0.62 -6.83
N ALA A 83 -23.56 -0.80 -6.42
CA ALA A 83 -23.99 -0.44 -5.07
C ALA A 83 -23.23 -1.25 -4.01
N GLU A 84 -22.88 -2.50 -4.33
CA GLU A 84 -22.06 -3.38 -3.53
C GLU A 84 -20.61 -2.91 -3.37
N PHE A 85 -20.10 -2.00 -4.20
CA PHE A 85 -18.76 -1.45 -3.99
C PHE A 85 -18.75 -0.40 -2.88
N LEU A 86 -19.90 0.16 -2.53
CA LEU A 86 -19.97 1.24 -1.56
C LEU A 86 -19.84 0.69 -0.13
N GLU A 87 -18.91 1.27 0.62
CA GLU A 87 -18.70 1.01 2.05
C GLU A 87 -19.27 2.17 2.87
N HIS A 88 -20.03 1.84 3.91
CA HIS A 88 -20.74 2.80 4.76
C HIS A 88 -20.40 2.65 6.24
N GLU A 89 -19.76 1.55 6.62
CA GLU A 89 -19.36 1.28 7.99
C GLU A 89 -18.18 2.14 8.45
N SER A 90 -17.97 2.16 9.76
CA SER A 90 -16.86 2.83 10.41
C SER A 90 -16.16 1.83 11.30
N ASP A 91 -14.83 1.88 11.35
CA ASP A 91 -14.07 1.15 12.36
C ASP A 91 -14.29 1.79 13.74
N GLU A 92 -15.03 1.09 14.61
CA GLU A 92 -15.37 1.50 15.97
C GLU A 92 -14.16 1.57 16.91
N TYR A 93 -13.11 0.79 16.64
CA TYR A 93 -11.89 0.85 17.44
C TYR A 93 -11.15 2.16 17.18
N VAL A 94 -11.06 2.59 15.92
CA VAL A 94 -10.51 3.90 15.54
C VAL A 94 -11.29 5.05 16.16
N LEU A 95 -12.63 5.02 16.09
CA LEU A 95 -13.48 6.11 16.60
C LEU A 95 -13.39 6.33 18.12
N LYS A 96 -12.96 5.30 18.86
CA LYS A 96 -12.76 5.34 20.31
C LYS A 96 -11.39 5.90 20.72
N GLN A 97 -10.44 6.03 19.79
CA GLN A 97 -9.14 6.59 20.11
C GLN A 97 -9.23 8.10 20.30
N GLU A 98 -8.37 8.64 21.17
CA GLU A 98 -8.31 10.08 21.40
C GLU A 98 -7.65 10.79 20.21
N CYS A 99 -8.35 11.78 19.65
CA CYS A 99 -7.78 12.61 18.60
C CYS A 99 -6.72 13.56 19.20
N PRO A 100 -5.49 13.59 18.65
CA PRO A 100 -4.47 14.56 19.03
C PRO A 100 -5.00 15.99 18.98
N GLU A 101 -4.65 16.82 19.97
CA GLU A 101 -5.26 18.14 20.17
C GLU A 101 -5.22 19.03 18.92
N TYR A 102 -4.07 19.07 18.24
CA TYR A 102 -3.85 19.87 17.03
C TYR A 102 -4.66 19.39 15.80
N LEU A 103 -5.26 18.20 15.86
CA LEU A 103 -6.09 17.62 14.79
C LEU A 103 -7.61 17.68 15.10
N ARG A 104 -8.00 18.17 16.29
CA ARG A 104 -9.42 18.15 16.73
C ARG A 104 -10.32 19.06 15.91
N ASN A 105 -9.79 20.21 15.48
CA ASN A 105 -10.55 21.29 14.85
C ASN A 105 -10.07 21.55 13.41
N VAL A 106 -9.79 20.49 12.66
CA VAL A 106 -9.43 20.59 11.24
C VAL A 106 -10.70 20.77 10.42
N ALA A 107 -10.69 21.75 9.52
CA ALA A 107 -11.78 22.02 8.57
C ALA A 107 -11.64 21.12 7.32
N ASP A 108 -12.76 20.79 6.67
CA ASP A 108 -12.77 19.91 5.50
C ASP A 108 -11.90 20.43 4.35
N GLU A 109 -11.86 21.75 4.12
CA GLU A 109 -11.08 22.39 3.05
C GLU A 109 -9.56 22.31 3.26
N ASP A 110 -9.10 22.08 4.49
CA ASP A 110 -7.69 21.88 4.83
C ASP A 110 -7.22 20.44 4.57
N VAL A 111 -8.15 19.53 4.27
CA VAL A 111 -7.89 18.09 4.12
C VAL A 111 -7.78 17.70 2.64
N VAL A 112 -6.77 16.88 2.35
CA VAL A 112 -6.63 16.20 1.07
C VAL A 112 -6.41 14.70 1.30
N ILE A 113 -7.23 13.87 0.66
CA ILE A 113 -7.05 12.41 0.64
C ILE A 113 -6.36 12.01 -0.66
N TRP A 114 -5.32 11.20 -0.52
CA TRP A 114 -4.53 10.65 -1.60
C TRP A 114 -4.68 9.12 -1.63
N VAL A 115 -5.16 8.59 -2.75
CA VAL A 115 -5.50 7.17 -2.90
C VAL A 115 -4.62 6.53 -3.96
N ASP A 116 -3.86 5.52 -3.54
CA ASP A 116 -3.34 4.50 -4.44
C ASP A 116 -4.22 3.25 -4.27
N PRO A 117 -5.08 2.92 -5.24
CA PRO A 117 -6.03 1.83 -5.10
C PRO A 117 -5.37 0.46 -5.11
N LEU A 118 -4.17 0.34 -5.70
CA LEU A 118 -3.39 -0.90 -5.80
C LEU A 118 -1.93 -0.53 -6.05
N ASP A 119 -1.20 -0.27 -4.97
CA ASP A 119 0.25 -0.06 -5.02
C ASP A 119 0.93 -1.41 -5.30
N GLY A 120 1.77 -1.45 -6.34
CA GLY A 120 2.44 -2.67 -6.79
C GLY A 120 1.73 -3.42 -7.91
N THR A 121 1.05 -2.74 -8.84
CA THR A 121 0.34 -3.35 -9.99
C THR A 121 1.23 -4.26 -10.84
N ALA A 122 2.50 -3.89 -11.07
CA ALA A 122 3.46 -4.75 -11.77
C ALA A 122 3.70 -6.07 -11.02
N GLU A 123 3.81 -6.03 -9.69
CA GLU A 123 3.95 -7.22 -8.86
C GLU A 123 2.67 -8.05 -8.79
N PHE A 124 1.51 -7.39 -8.73
CA PHE A 124 0.20 -8.04 -8.78
C PHE A 124 0.04 -8.90 -10.03
N THR A 125 0.33 -8.34 -11.21
CA THR A 125 0.25 -9.07 -12.49
C THR A 125 1.25 -10.23 -12.61
N GLN A 126 2.31 -10.21 -11.81
CA GLN A 126 3.36 -11.24 -11.77
C GLN A 126 3.17 -12.26 -10.63
N GLY A 127 2.14 -12.10 -9.79
CA GLY A 127 1.84 -13.00 -8.68
C GLY A 127 2.68 -12.76 -7.41
N PHE A 128 3.39 -11.65 -7.29
CA PHE A 128 4.06 -11.22 -6.05
C PHE A 128 3.07 -10.52 -5.12
N LEU A 129 2.09 -11.29 -4.64
CA LEU A 129 0.87 -10.76 -4.02
C LEU A 129 1.11 -10.07 -2.66
N ASP A 130 2.16 -10.43 -1.94
CA ASP A 130 2.56 -9.84 -0.67
C ASP A 130 3.15 -8.42 -0.79
N HIS A 131 3.63 -8.06 -1.98
CA HIS A 131 4.09 -6.71 -2.29
C HIS A 131 2.94 -5.72 -2.55
N VAL A 132 1.71 -6.21 -2.75
CA VAL A 132 0.56 -5.39 -3.13
C VAL A 132 -0.07 -4.74 -1.92
N THR A 133 -0.33 -3.43 -2.00
CA THR A 133 -1.03 -2.69 -0.94
C THR A 133 -2.13 -1.78 -1.48
N VAL A 134 -3.04 -1.36 -0.61
CA VAL A 134 -3.98 -0.25 -0.86
C VAL A 134 -3.58 0.90 0.05
N LEU A 135 -3.39 2.09 -0.50
CA LEU A 135 -2.92 3.26 0.25
C LEU A 135 -3.99 4.34 0.27
N ILE A 136 -4.33 4.79 1.49
CA ILE A 136 -5.22 5.94 1.69
C ILE A 136 -4.54 6.89 2.66
N GLY A 137 -3.92 7.94 2.12
CA GLY A 137 -3.21 8.96 2.90
C GLY A 137 -4.09 10.19 3.12
N ILE A 138 -4.07 10.71 4.34
CA ILE A 138 -4.85 11.89 4.75
C ILE A 138 -3.85 12.99 5.11
N ALA A 139 -3.83 14.03 4.28
CA ALA A 139 -3.01 15.20 4.50
C ALA A 139 -3.83 16.37 5.04
N VAL A 140 -3.23 17.15 5.94
CA VAL A 140 -3.77 18.41 6.46
C VAL A 140 -2.78 19.52 6.14
N LYS A 141 -3.22 20.56 5.43
CA LYS A 141 -2.37 21.70 5.02
C LYS A 141 -1.04 21.24 4.38
N GLY A 142 -1.12 20.20 3.55
CA GLY A 142 0.02 19.65 2.82
C GLY A 142 0.93 18.70 3.60
N ASN A 143 0.66 18.39 4.87
CA ASN A 143 1.42 17.43 5.66
C ASN A 143 0.63 16.12 5.81
N ALA A 144 1.27 14.97 5.61
CA ALA A 144 0.64 13.66 5.81
C ALA A 144 0.45 13.39 7.33
N VAL A 145 -0.79 13.48 7.83
CA VAL A 145 -1.06 13.38 9.29
C VAL A 145 -1.66 12.05 9.70
N ALA A 146 -2.30 11.35 8.77
CA ALA A 146 -2.86 10.03 9.00
C ALA A 146 -2.82 9.18 7.73
N GLY A 147 -2.80 7.86 7.87
CA GLY A 147 -2.73 6.96 6.73
C GLY A 147 -3.22 5.56 7.04
N VAL A 148 -3.74 4.89 6.00
CA VAL A 148 -4.14 3.49 6.02
C VAL A 148 -3.39 2.74 4.92
N ILE A 149 -2.81 1.59 5.28
CA ILE A 149 -2.15 0.65 4.36
C ILE A 149 -2.83 -0.71 4.54
N ASN A 150 -3.56 -1.17 3.53
CA ASN A 150 -4.10 -2.53 3.51
C ASN A 150 -3.15 -3.44 2.75
N GLN A 151 -2.82 -4.62 3.30
CA GLN A 151 -2.11 -5.68 2.58
C GLN A 151 -3.10 -6.82 2.31
N PRO A 152 -3.66 -6.96 1.10
CA PRO A 152 -4.72 -7.94 0.85
C PRO A 152 -4.30 -9.41 0.99
N TRP A 153 -3.00 -9.70 0.85
CA TRP A 153 -2.41 -11.05 0.91
C TRP A 153 -1.45 -11.28 2.08
N TYR A 154 -1.48 -10.46 3.12
CA TYR A 154 -0.73 -10.80 4.33
C TYR A 154 -1.10 -12.22 4.83
N ASN A 155 -0.10 -13.03 5.19
CA ASN A 155 -0.23 -14.46 5.53
C ASN A 155 -0.80 -15.40 4.45
N TYR A 156 -0.85 -15.03 3.17
CA TYR A 156 -1.44 -15.91 2.13
C TYR A 156 -0.77 -17.29 1.97
N GLN A 157 0.47 -17.44 2.46
CA GLN A 157 1.21 -18.70 2.48
C GLN A 157 0.99 -19.53 3.76
N ASN A 158 0.25 -19.01 4.75
CA ASN A 158 0.01 -19.66 6.03
C ASN A 158 -1.51 -19.82 6.28
N PRO A 159 -2.09 -21.00 6.03
CA PRO A 159 -3.53 -21.22 6.13
C PRO A 159 -4.07 -21.14 7.57
N ASP A 160 -3.21 -21.26 8.58
CA ASP A 160 -3.59 -21.18 10.00
C ASP A 160 -3.72 -19.74 10.50
N LYS A 161 -3.38 -18.75 9.66
CA LYS A 161 -3.45 -17.33 10.01
C LYS A 161 -4.49 -16.60 9.15
N PRO A 162 -5.11 -15.54 9.70
CA PRO A 162 -6.01 -14.68 8.93
C PRO A 162 -5.32 -14.10 7.70
N LEU A 163 -6.00 -14.17 6.57
CA LEU A 163 -5.58 -13.59 5.30
C LEU A 163 -5.85 -12.08 5.30
N GLY A 164 -4.83 -11.33 4.90
CA GLY A 164 -4.88 -9.89 4.81
C GLY A 164 -4.74 -9.18 6.16
N ARG A 165 -4.39 -7.90 6.11
CA ARG A 165 -4.35 -7.03 7.29
C ARG A 165 -4.52 -5.56 6.91
N THR A 166 -4.86 -4.75 7.90
CA THR A 166 -4.92 -3.29 7.77
C THR A 166 -4.02 -2.65 8.81
N ILE A 167 -3.09 -1.83 8.34
CA ILE A 167 -2.26 -0.96 9.14
C ILE A 167 -2.83 0.43 9.04
N TRP A 168 -2.85 1.17 10.15
CA TRP A 168 -3.20 2.58 10.14
C TRP A 168 -2.39 3.35 11.16
N GLY A 169 -2.23 4.65 10.95
CA GLY A 169 -1.52 5.51 11.87
C GLY A 169 -2.02 6.94 11.83
N VAL A 170 -1.88 7.62 12.96
CA VAL A 170 -2.16 9.05 13.11
C VAL A 170 -0.99 9.68 13.87
N MET A 171 -0.40 10.72 13.29
CA MET A 171 0.68 11.48 13.95
C MET A 171 0.21 11.97 15.33
N GLY A 172 1.06 11.82 16.34
CA GLY A 172 0.72 12.16 17.73
C GLY A 172 -0.12 11.12 18.48
N LEU A 173 -0.67 10.10 17.81
CA LEU A 173 -1.38 8.99 18.44
C LEU A 173 -0.58 7.68 18.38
N GLY A 174 -0.04 7.32 17.22
CA GLY A 174 0.69 6.07 17.01
C GLY A 174 0.29 5.33 15.73
N GLY A 175 0.94 4.19 15.48
CA GLY A 175 0.61 3.25 14.42
C GLY A 175 0.10 1.92 14.97
N PHE A 176 -0.81 1.28 14.25
CA PHE A 176 -1.57 0.09 14.68
C PHE A 176 -1.67 -0.95 13.56
N GLY A 177 -1.92 -2.21 13.91
CA GLY A 177 -2.13 -3.30 12.93
C GLY A 177 -0.85 -4.05 12.50
N PHE A 178 0.27 -3.84 13.19
CA PHE A 178 1.54 -4.53 12.96
C PHE A 178 2.33 -4.70 14.26
N LEU A 179 3.32 -5.60 14.23
CA LEU A 179 4.30 -5.73 15.30
C LEU A 179 5.55 -4.95 14.92
N ARG A 180 5.91 -3.97 15.73
CA ARG A 180 7.15 -3.21 15.54
C ARG A 180 8.34 -4.06 15.96
N GLU A 181 9.34 -4.15 15.09
CA GLU A 181 10.63 -4.77 15.37
C GLU A 181 11.77 -3.79 15.09
N VAL A 182 12.97 -4.12 15.56
CA VAL A 182 14.19 -3.35 15.31
C VAL A 182 15.08 -4.18 14.39
N PRO A 183 15.63 -3.59 13.31
CA PRO A 183 16.49 -4.33 12.41
C PRO A 183 17.83 -4.72 13.08
N PRO A 184 18.57 -5.71 12.51
CA PRO A 184 19.83 -6.19 13.07
C PRO A 184 20.88 -5.07 13.19
N LYS A 185 21.52 -4.93 14.36
CA LYS A 185 22.46 -3.83 14.65
C LYS A 185 23.81 -3.95 13.94
N ASP A 186 24.18 -5.13 13.48
CA ASP A 186 25.49 -5.47 12.91
C ASP A 186 25.54 -5.33 11.38
N LYS A 187 24.42 -4.97 10.73
CA LYS A 187 24.30 -4.88 9.28
C LYS A 187 23.48 -3.68 8.86
N LEU A 188 23.78 -3.12 7.69
CA LEU A 188 22.91 -2.18 6.99
C LEU A 188 22.16 -2.93 5.88
N ILE A 189 20.83 -2.88 5.92
CA ILE A 189 19.95 -3.49 4.93
C ILE A 189 19.14 -2.37 4.28
N VAL A 190 19.24 -2.21 2.96
CA VAL A 190 18.54 -1.15 2.21
C VAL A 190 17.54 -1.78 1.27
N THR A 191 16.29 -1.31 1.30
CA THR A 191 15.30 -1.71 0.29
C THR A 191 15.23 -0.70 -0.85
N THR A 192 14.95 -1.16 -2.06
CA THR A 192 14.68 -0.32 -3.23
C THR A 192 13.74 -1.02 -4.23
N SER A 193 13.40 -0.33 -5.32
CA SER A 193 12.45 -0.83 -6.32
C SER A 193 12.97 -2.07 -7.06
N ARG A 194 12.08 -3.06 -7.22
CA ARG A 194 12.24 -4.22 -8.10
C ARG A 194 11.99 -3.87 -9.57
N SER A 195 10.88 -3.19 -9.85
CA SER A 195 10.35 -3.01 -11.21
C SER A 195 10.74 -1.68 -11.88
N HIS A 196 11.25 -0.71 -11.11
CA HIS A 196 11.59 0.65 -11.60
C HIS A 196 13.01 1.05 -11.22
N SER A 197 13.98 0.14 -11.37
CA SER A 197 15.40 0.41 -11.10
C SER A 197 16.13 0.92 -12.34
N ASN A 198 17.14 1.77 -12.14
CA ASN A 198 18.10 2.20 -13.15
C ASN A 198 19.51 2.30 -12.53
N MET A 199 20.49 2.75 -13.31
CA MET A 199 21.87 2.95 -12.80
C MET A 199 21.92 3.93 -11.64
N LEU A 200 21.23 5.07 -11.75
CA LEU A 200 21.21 6.09 -10.69
C LEU A 200 20.68 5.53 -9.35
N VAL A 201 19.57 4.78 -9.39
CA VAL A 201 19.01 4.09 -8.21
C VAL A 201 20.04 3.12 -7.61
N THR A 202 20.67 2.30 -8.44
CA THR A 202 21.59 1.26 -7.98
C THR A 202 22.86 1.86 -7.38
N GLU A 203 23.48 2.84 -8.03
CA GLU A 203 24.66 3.54 -7.54
C GLU A 203 24.36 4.33 -6.26
N THR A 204 23.18 4.97 -6.17
CA THR A 204 22.76 5.67 -4.96
C THR A 204 22.62 4.71 -3.78
N VAL A 205 21.99 3.55 -3.97
CA VAL A 205 21.86 2.53 -2.92
C VAL A 205 23.24 1.99 -2.52
N HIS A 206 24.10 1.66 -3.49
CA HIS A 206 25.44 1.11 -3.21
C HIS A 206 26.36 2.12 -2.52
N SER A 207 26.18 3.42 -2.73
CA SER A 207 26.96 4.47 -2.05
C SER A 207 26.81 4.45 -0.52
N LEU A 208 25.70 3.87 -0.01
CA LEU A 208 25.50 3.69 1.43
C LEU A 208 26.29 2.51 2.01
N ASN A 209 27.00 1.74 1.17
CA ASN A 209 27.70 0.51 1.51
C ASN A 209 26.83 -0.50 2.31
N PRO A 210 25.63 -0.84 1.81
CA PRO A 210 24.76 -1.81 2.49
C PRO A 210 25.38 -3.21 2.51
N ASN A 211 25.15 -3.94 3.59
CA ASN A 211 25.46 -5.36 3.66
C ASN A 211 24.49 -6.18 2.79
N GLU A 212 23.26 -5.71 2.61
CA GLU A 212 22.23 -6.37 1.82
C GLU A 212 21.32 -5.34 1.14
N VAL A 213 20.93 -5.62 -0.11
CA VAL A 213 19.95 -4.83 -0.86
C VAL A 213 18.72 -5.68 -1.14
N VAL A 214 17.58 -5.32 -0.55
CA VAL A 214 16.28 -5.96 -0.76
C VAL A 214 15.56 -5.27 -1.92
N ARG A 215 15.21 -6.00 -2.98
CA ARG A 215 14.52 -5.44 -4.15
C ARG A 215 13.09 -5.98 -4.23
N VAL A 216 12.12 -5.15 -3.89
CA VAL A 216 10.70 -5.51 -3.84
C VAL A 216 9.80 -4.45 -4.48
N GLY A 217 8.59 -4.86 -4.86
CA GLY A 217 7.54 -3.97 -5.35
C GLY A 217 6.87 -3.19 -4.23
N GLY A 218 5.98 -2.28 -4.62
CA GLY A 218 5.08 -1.56 -3.70
C GLY A 218 5.77 -0.53 -2.80
N THR A 219 5.44 0.75 -2.93
CA THR A 219 5.93 1.80 -2.02
C THR A 219 5.45 1.53 -0.59
N GLY A 220 4.18 1.18 -0.41
CA GLY A 220 3.61 0.81 0.87
C GLY A 220 4.31 -0.40 1.49
N HIS A 221 4.53 -1.45 0.70
CA HIS A 221 5.22 -2.65 1.16
C HIS A 221 6.65 -2.36 1.66
N LYS A 222 7.41 -1.51 0.97
CA LYS A 222 8.77 -1.11 1.40
C LYS A 222 8.77 -0.34 2.72
N VAL A 223 7.74 0.47 2.99
CA VAL A 223 7.59 1.11 4.31
C VAL A 223 7.17 0.11 5.39
N LEU A 224 6.35 -0.89 5.05
CA LEU A 224 6.06 -1.98 6.00
C LEU A 224 7.33 -2.74 6.41
N LEU A 225 8.26 -2.98 5.48
CA LEU A 225 9.57 -3.56 5.82
C LEU A 225 10.37 -2.70 6.81
N LEU A 226 10.24 -1.37 6.78
CA LEU A 226 10.89 -0.47 7.75
C LEU A 226 10.26 -0.62 9.14
N ILE A 227 8.94 -0.51 9.24
CA ILE A 227 8.24 -0.51 10.55
C ILE A 227 8.26 -1.90 11.22
N GLU A 228 8.45 -2.96 10.43
CA GLU A 228 8.63 -4.34 10.89
C GLU A 228 10.11 -4.74 11.03
N GLY A 229 11.04 -3.78 11.02
CA GLY A 229 12.45 -4.02 11.29
C GLY A 229 13.15 -4.97 10.33
N LYS A 230 12.64 -5.13 9.10
CA LYS A 230 13.26 -5.99 8.07
C LYS A 230 14.37 -5.27 7.31
N VAL A 231 14.26 -3.94 7.21
CA VAL A 231 15.27 -3.09 6.55
C VAL A 231 15.51 -1.81 7.36
N HIS A 232 16.63 -1.14 7.10
CA HIS A 232 17.04 0.09 7.79
C HIS A 232 16.64 1.36 7.07
N ALA A 233 16.73 1.32 5.73
CA ALA A 233 16.41 2.45 4.88
C ALA A 233 15.72 1.96 3.60
N TYR A 234 14.83 2.80 3.09
CA TYR A 234 14.29 2.70 1.74
C TYR A 234 14.81 3.88 0.94
N VAL A 235 15.53 3.60 -0.15
CA VAL A 235 16.12 4.62 -1.03
C VAL A 235 15.61 4.44 -2.46
N PHE A 236 15.14 5.53 -3.06
CA PHE A 236 14.67 5.53 -4.45
C PHE A 236 15.08 6.82 -5.18
N ALA A 237 16.20 6.76 -5.91
CA ALA A 237 16.71 7.87 -6.72
C ALA A 237 16.08 7.90 -8.13
N SER A 238 14.77 8.10 -8.18
CA SER A 238 14.03 8.19 -9.43
C SER A 238 12.72 8.97 -9.24
N LYS A 239 12.25 9.59 -10.33
CA LYS A 239 11.01 10.40 -10.37
C LYS A 239 9.73 9.55 -10.50
N GLY A 240 9.80 8.25 -10.18
CA GLY A 240 8.72 7.30 -10.49
C GLY A 240 7.49 7.39 -9.59
N CYS A 241 7.69 7.69 -8.30
CA CYS A 241 6.61 7.77 -7.32
C CYS A 241 5.84 9.09 -7.44
N LYS A 242 4.60 9.06 -6.99
CA LYS A 242 3.68 10.20 -6.92
C LYS A 242 3.19 10.35 -5.47
N LYS A 243 2.34 11.36 -5.24
CA LYS A 243 1.84 11.69 -3.89
C LYS A 243 0.99 10.57 -3.28
N TRP A 244 0.20 9.84 -4.07
CA TRP A 244 -0.58 8.71 -3.60
C TRP A 244 0.28 7.52 -3.12
N ASP A 245 1.45 7.29 -3.75
CA ASP A 245 2.41 6.27 -3.29
C ASP A 245 2.94 6.55 -1.87
N THR A 246 3.06 7.83 -1.50
CA THR A 246 3.88 8.25 -0.34
C THR A 246 3.07 8.78 0.83
N CYS A 247 1.88 9.35 0.60
CA CYS A 247 1.10 10.01 1.65
C CYS A 247 0.73 9.05 2.80
N ALA A 248 0.12 7.90 2.49
CA ALA A 248 -0.26 6.94 3.53
C ALA A 248 0.96 6.30 4.21
N PRO A 249 1.98 5.83 3.46
CA PRO A 249 3.19 5.29 4.06
C PRO A 249 3.96 6.28 4.92
N GLU A 250 4.07 7.54 4.51
CA GLU A 250 4.70 8.61 5.30
C GLU A 250 3.97 8.81 6.63
N ALA A 251 2.65 8.98 6.62
CA ALA A 251 1.88 9.19 7.82
C ALA A 251 2.01 8.03 8.82
N VAL A 252 1.95 6.79 8.34
CA VAL A 252 2.15 5.59 9.18
C VAL A 252 3.56 5.55 9.75
N LEU A 253 4.58 5.83 8.94
CA LEU A 253 5.98 5.83 9.36
C LEU A 253 6.26 6.91 10.41
N HIS A 254 5.77 8.13 10.18
CA HIS A 254 5.91 9.26 11.12
C HIS A 254 5.21 8.98 12.44
N ALA A 255 4.01 8.36 12.41
CA ALA A 255 3.27 8.01 13.61
C ALA A 255 4.03 7.05 14.54
N VAL A 256 5.03 6.31 14.04
CA VAL A 256 5.92 5.47 14.85
C VAL A 256 7.35 6.00 15.00
N GLY A 257 7.56 7.27 14.65
CA GLY A 257 8.80 8.02 14.87
C GLY A 257 9.85 7.81 13.79
N GLY A 258 9.47 7.34 12.60
CA GLY A 258 10.33 7.37 11.42
C GLY A 258 10.23 8.69 10.66
N CYS A 259 10.94 8.76 9.54
CA CYS A 259 11.02 9.93 8.68
C CYS A 259 11.01 9.51 7.21
N LEU A 260 10.36 10.32 6.37
CA LEU A 260 10.32 10.19 4.92
C LEU A 260 10.52 11.58 4.31
N THR A 261 11.46 11.69 3.38
CA THR A 261 11.78 12.92 2.66
C THR A 261 12.11 12.58 1.21
N ASP A 262 12.36 13.60 0.40
CA ASP A 262 13.10 13.44 -0.84
C ASP A 262 14.60 13.19 -0.58
N LEU A 263 15.41 13.01 -1.64
CA LEU A 263 16.84 12.77 -1.50
C LEU A 263 17.66 13.97 -0.98
N HIS A 264 17.07 15.15 -0.96
CA HIS A 264 17.66 16.37 -0.41
C HIS A 264 17.34 16.54 1.08
N GLY A 265 16.53 15.66 1.66
CA GLY A 265 16.04 15.79 3.03
C GLY A 265 14.85 16.74 3.17
N ILE A 266 14.21 17.12 2.07
CA ILE A 266 13.04 17.99 2.08
C ILE A 266 11.77 17.17 2.29
N LYS A 267 10.92 17.64 3.23
CA LYS A 267 9.63 17.02 3.54
C LYS A 267 8.73 17.02 2.30
N MET A 268 7.99 15.94 2.10
CA MET A 268 7.02 15.84 1.02
C MET A 268 5.86 16.80 1.27
N ASN A 269 5.28 17.32 0.18
CA ASN A 269 4.12 18.21 0.24
C ASN A 269 2.91 17.58 -0.47
N TYR A 270 1.79 17.52 0.25
CA TYR A 270 0.55 16.86 -0.14
C TYR A 270 -0.62 17.84 -0.33
N ALA A 271 -0.35 19.14 -0.50
CA ALA A 271 -1.38 20.16 -0.69
C ALA A 271 -2.20 19.91 -1.96
N LYS A 272 -3.42 20.46 -2.01
CA LYS A 272 -4.39 20.20 -3.08
C LYS A 272 -3.84 20.45 -4.48
N ASP A 273 -3.09 21.55 -4.63
CA ASP A 273 -2.58 22.06 -5.90
C ASP A 273 -1.10 21.72 -6.15
N VAL A 274 -0.53 20.80 -5.35
CA VAL A 274 0.86 20.37 -5.53
C VAL A 274 1.01 19.53 -6.80
N GLN A 275 2.19 19.58 -7.41
CA GLN A 275 2.54 18.62 -8.46
C GLN A 275 2.43 17.17 -7.95
N ARG A 276 1.78 16.32 -8.75
CA ARG A 276 1.48 14.94 -8.33
C ARG A 276 2.73 14.05 -8.31
N GLN A 277 3.71 14.30 -9.17
CA GLN A 277 4.96 13.54 -9.24
C GLN A 277 5.93 13.92 -8.10
N ASN A 278 6.65 12.94 -7.57
CA ASN A 278 7.75 13.15 -6.63
C ASN A 278 9.05 13.20 -7.43
N THR A 279 9.45 14.41 -7.83
CA THR A 279 10.64 14.61 -8.68
C THR A 279 11.95 14.62 -7.89
N GLY A 280 11.89 14.64 -6.56
CA GLY A 280 13.03 14.61 -5.65
C GLY A 280 13.56 13.22 -5.26
N GLY A 281 12.97 12.15 -5.80
CA GLY A 281 13.20 10.80 -5.31
C GLY A 281 12.60 10.58 -3.92
N MET A 282 13.05 9.56 -3.21
CA MET A 282 12.55 9.22 -1.88
C MET A 282 13.63 8.61 -1.01
N LEU A 283 13.67 9.03 0.26
CA LEU A 283 14.39 8.39 1.35
C LEU A 283 13.42 8.18 2.51
N ALA A 284 13.35 6.97 3.06
CA ALA A 284 12.59 6.69 4.26
C ALA A 284 13.38 5.82 5.25
N THR A 285 13.27 6.12 6.54
CA THR A 285 13.97 5.41 7.61
C THR A 285 13.11 5.34 8.87
N LEU A 286 13.20 4.26 9.65
CA LEU A 286 12.65 4.21 11.01
C LEU A 286 13.69 4.69 12.03
N MET A 287 14.07 5.97 11.95
CA MET A 287 15.07 6.62 12.78
C MET A 287 14.60 8.03 13.14
N ASN A 288 15.23 8.65 14.15
CA ASN A 288 14.98 10.06 14.43
C ASN A 288 15.47 10.95 13.26
N GLU A 289 15.04 12.22 13.23
CA GLU A 289 15.38 13.13 12.13
C GLU A 289 16.90 13.39 11.99
N GLU A 290 17.66 13.35 13.08
CA GLU A 290 19.11 13.58 13.04
C GLU A 290 19.83 12.43 12.32
N ASP A 291 19.50 11.20 12.68
CA ASP A 291 20.02 10.00 12.02
C ASP A 291 19.56 9.94 10.56
N HIS A 292 18.32 10.34 10.26
CA HIS A 292 17.81 10.44 8.89
C HIS A 292 18.63 11.44 8.06
N ARG A 293 18.91 12.64 8.59
CA ARG A 293 19.79 13.62 7.95
C ARG A 293 21.21 13.07 7.75
N GLY A 294 21.68 12.23 8.67
CA GLY A 294 22.95 11.50 8.51
C GLY A 294 22.98 10.58 7.29
N ILE A 295 21.85 9.97 6.91
CA ILE A 295 21.74 9.20 5.66
C ILE A 295 21.62 10.11 4.44
N VAL A 296 20.83 11.20 4.52
CA VAL A 296 20.74 12.23 3.45
C VAL A 296 22.13 12.78 3.10
N ALA A 297 23.00 13.00 4.09
CA ALA A 297 24.37 13.47 3.89
C ALA A 297 25.26 12.47 3.14
N LYS A 298 24.93 11.18 3.18
CA LYS A 298 25.65 10.11 2.46
C LYS A 298 25.14 9.92 1.03
N ILE A 299 23.98 10.47 0.67
CA ILE A 299 23.46 10.41 -0.70
C ILE A 299 24.40 11.24 -1.62
N PRO A 300 24.92 10.65 -2.72
CA PRO A 300 25.85 11.33 -3.62
C PRO A 300 25.25 12.57 -4.26
N GLU A 301 26.06 13.60 -4.47
CA GLU A 301 25.60 14.85 -5.10
C GLU A 301 25.07 14.61 -6.52
N LEU A 302 25.70 13.70 -7.29
CA LEU A 302 25.20 13.30 -8.61
C LEU A 302 23.76 12.77 -8.57
N ALA A 303 23.38 12.08 -7.48
CA ALA A 303 22.02 11.58 -7.30
C ALA A 303 21.04 12.70 -6.96
N LYS A 304 21.49 13.67 -6.14
CA LYS A 304 20.72 14.86 -5.78
C LYS A 304 20.49 15.75 -7.01
N ASP A 305 21.55 16.08 -7.75
CA ASP A 305 21.52 16.90 -8.97
C ASP A 305 20.62 16.34 -10.07
N ALA A 306 20.52 15.01 -10.16
CA ALA A 306 19.63 14.35 -11.12
C ALA A 306 18.14 14.45 -10.73
N MET A 307 17.84 14.78 -9.47
CA MET A 307 16.51 14.95 -8.93
C MET A 307 16.20 16.45 -8.72
N GLU A 308 14.92 16.80 -8.73
CA GLU A 308 14.51 18.18 -8.41
C GLU A 308 14.20 18.29 -6.92
N GLN A 309 14.56 19.40 -6.28
CA GLN A 309 14.16 19.62 -4.90
C GLN A 309 12.63 19.73 -4.79
N SER A 310 12.05 19.02 -3.84
CA SER A 310 10.62 19.15 -3.56
C SER A 310 10.32 20.54 -3.00
N SER A 311 9.13 21.05 -3.29
CA SER A 311 8.59 22.18 -2.52
C SER A 311 8.18 21.67 -1.15
N PRO A 312 8.75 22.17 -0.03
CA PRO A 312 8.42 21.65 1.29
C PRO A 312 6.94 21.85 1.62
N ALA A 313 6.38 20.96 2.42
CA ALA A 313 5.09 21.23 3.06
C ALA A 313 5.22 22.46 3.97
N PRO A 314 4.17 23.30 4.07
CA PRO A 314 4.12 24.34 5.10
C PRO A 314 4.34 23.73 6.49
N GLU A 315 5.07 24.43 7.36
CA GLU A 315 5.17 24.00 8.75
C GLU A 315 3.78 24.02 9.39
N LEU A 316 3.35 22.86 9.88
CA LEU A 316 2.29 22.80 10.87
C LEU A 316 2.92 23.13 12.23
N ASP A 317 2.36 24.12 12.93
CA ASP A 317 2.71 24.40 14.32
C ASP A 317 2.21 23.24 15.18
N PHE A 318 3.06 22.22 15.32
CA PHE A 318 2.86 21.15 16.28
C PHE A 318 3.10 21.72 17.67
N MET A 319 2.09 22.36 18.27
CA MET A 319 2.06 22.70 19.69
C MET A 319 2.19 21.41 20.52
N GLY A 320 3.41 20.90 20.70
CA GLY A 320 3.75 19.78 21.59
C GLY A 320 4.20 18.46 20.96
N ALA A 321 3.94 18.20 19.66
CA ALA A 321 4.33 16.94 19.02
C ALA A 321 5.65 17.08 18.24
N LYS A 322 6.79 16.98 18.94
CA LYS A 322 8.10 16.89 18.27
C LYS A 322 8.21 15.55 17.52
N PHE A 323 8.75 15.59 16.30
CA PHE A 323 9.18 14.39 15.58
C PHE A 323 10.04 13.52 16.50
N GLY A 324 9.68 12.22 16.61
CA GLY A 324 10.49 11.24 17.32
C GLY A 324 10.26 11.09 18.84
N GLN A 325 9.28 11.78 19.45
CA GLN A 325 8.89 11.50 20.84
C GLN A 325 7.58 10.71 20.90
N ASN A 326 7.69 9.40 21.10
CA ASN A 326 6.56 8.55 21.49
C ASN A 326 6.53 8.47 23.03
N PRO A 327 5.39 8.72 23.71
CA PRO A 327 5.26 8.54 25.16
C PRO A 327 5.53 7.11 25.66
N GLN A 328 5.56 6.12 24.76
CA GLN A 328 5.70 4.70 25.08
C GLN A 328 7.14 4.24 25.43
N ARG A 329 8.10 5.14 25.68
CA ARG A 329 9.36 4.78 26.37
C ARG A 329 9.15 4.69 27.88
N GLY A 330 8.33 3.73 28.30
CA GLY A 330 8.17 3.32 29.69
C GLY A 330 8.52 1.84 29.82
N SER A 331 9.56 1.56 30.59
CA SER A 331 10.00 0.21 30.98
C SER A 331 8.88 -0.60 31.66
N ASN A 332 8.45 -1.71 31.06
CA ASN A 332 8.53 -3.04 31.67
C ASN A 332 7.84 -4.13 30.83
N SER A 333 8.41 -5.31 31.01
CA SER A 333 8.04 -6.66 30.58
C SER A 333 6.56 -7.04 30.66
N GLU A 334 6.18 -7.93 29.73
CA GLU A 334 5.07 -8.89 29.83
C GLU A 334 3.66 -8.31 30.00
N GLU A 335 3.07 -7.87 28.89
CA GLU A 335 1.62 -7.97 28.73
C GLU A 335 1.31 -8.54 27.34
N LYS A 336 0.82 -9.79 27.32
CA LYS A 336 0.29 -10.42 26.11
C LYS A 336 -0.93 -9.63 25.66
N SER A 337 -0.75 -8.76 24.66
CA SER A 337 -1.85 -8.06 24.02
C SER A 337 -2.60 -9.04 23.09
N ASN A 338 -3.58 -9.74 23.66
CA ASN A 338 -4.68 -10.33 22.89
C ASN A 338 -5.55 -9.17 22.38
N ILE A 339 -5.17 -8.57 21.26
CA ILE A 339 -6.05 -7.69 20.50
C ILE A 339 -6.96 -8.60 19.65
N PRO A 340 -8.30 -8.44 19.68
CA PRO A 340 -9.17 -9.29 18.89
C PRO A 340 -8.96 -8.97 17.41
N ILE A 341 -8.49 -9.96 16.66
CA ILE A 341 -8.59 -9.96 15.21
C ILE A 341 -10.08 -10.02 14.89
N GLY A 342 -10.60 -9.00 14.19
CA GLY A 342 -12.00 -8.92 13.80
C GLY A 342 -12.43 -10.20 13.08
N SER A 343 -13.23 -11.02 13.74
CA SER A 343 -13.81 -12.22 13.17
C SER A 343 -15.01 -11.85 12.30
N ASN A 344 -14.91 -12.07 10.99
CA ASN A 344 -16.08 -12.08 10.10
C ASN A 344 -16.99 -13.24 10.50
N LYS A 345 -18.16 -12.94 11.07
CA LYS A 345 -19.27 -13.89 11.16
C LYS A 345 -19.90 -14.04 9.78
N VAL A 346 -19.69 -15.18 9.15
CA VAL A 346 -20.56 -15.67 8.08
C VAL A 346 -21.82 -16.25 8.73
N PRO A 347 -23.05 -15.91 8.29
CA PRO A 347 -24.25 -16.56 8.80
C PRO A 347 -24.27 -18.03 8.32
N SER A 348 -24.34 -18.95 9.27
CA SER A 348 -24.59 -20.37 9.03
C SER A 348 -26.06 -20.61 8.67
N GLU A 349 -26.33 -21.17 7.49
CA GLU A 349 -27.63 -21.74 7.16
C GLU A 349 -27.82 -23.06 7.93
N GLU A 350 -28.90 -23.13 8.72
CA GLU A 350 -29.34 -24.35 9.39
C GLU A 350 -29.92 -25.36 8.39
N LYS A 351 -29.39 -26.58 8.47
CA LYS A 351 -29.91 -27.79 7.84
C LYS A 351 -31.33 -28.11 8.33
N LYS A 352 -32.21 -28.50 7.41
CA LYS A 352 -33.27 -29.48 7.69
C LYS A 352 -32.96 -30.80 6.98
N GLN A 353 -32.84 -31.86 7.78
CA GLN A 353 -32.76 -33.25 7.36
C GLN A 353 -34.12 -33.76 6.85
N ALA A 354 -34.07 -34.65 5.86
CA ALA A 354 -34.89 -35.86 5.84
C ALA A 354 -34.13 -36.99 5.13
N VAL A 355 -34.25 -38.17 5.73
CA VAL A 355 -33.60 -39.46 5.48
C VAL A 355 -34.43 -40.24 4.45
N ASP A 356 -33.81 -40.98 3.52
CA ASP A 356 -33.94 -42.46 3.49
C ASP A 356 -32.98 -43.17 2.52
N GLN A 357 -32.73 -44.43 2.87
CA GLN A 357 -31.79 -45.46 2.41
C GLN A 357 -32.13 -45.96 0.98
N SER A 358 -31.19 -46.48 0.18
CA SER A 358 -30.81 -47.91 0.24
C SER A 358 -29.62 -48.25 -0.69
N ALA A 359 -28.92 -49.33 -0.33
CA ALA A 359 -27.84 -50.07 -1.00
C ALA A 359 -28.02 -50.27 -2.53
N VAL A 360 -26.97 -50.52 -3.33
CA VAL A 360 -26.37 -51.85 -3.59
C VAL A 360 -25.09 -51.68 -4.44
N SER A 361 -24.03 -52.44 -4.15
CA SER A 361 -22.92 -52.74 -5.08
C SER A 361 -23.15 -54.12 -5.73
N PRO A 362 -22.67 -54.38 -6.95
CA PRO A 362 -21.38 -55.09 -7.07
C PRO A 362 -20.55 -54.76 -8.34
N THR A 363 -19.25 -55.05 -8.26
CA THR A 363 -18.24 -55.25 -9.35
C THR A 363 -18.45 -56.58 -10.10
N PRO A 364 -17.58 -57.06 -11.04
CA PRO A 364 -16.67 -56.47 -12.05
C PRO A 364 -16.82 -57.12 -13.47
N SER A 365 -16.05 -56.69 -14.50
CA SER A 365 -15.40 -57.54 -15.57
C SER A 365 -14.97 -56.71 -16.80
N THR A 366 -13.66 -56.57 -17.10
CA THR A 366 -12.83 -57.24 -18.16
C THR A 366 -12.85 -56.63 -19.57
N ASP A 367 -11.63 -56.41 -20.10
CA ASP A 367 -11.16 -56.53 -21.50
C ASP A 367 -11.75 -55.57 -22.57
N SER A 368 -11.06 -55.12 -23.63
CA SER A 368 -9.69 -55.25 -24.15
C SER A 368 -9.54 -54.30 -25.36
N GLN A 369 -8.29 -53.96 -25.69
CA GLN A 369 -7.72 -53.64 -27.02
C GLN A 369 -8.37 -52.60 -27.97
N GLY A 370 -7.51 -51.73 -28.53
CA GLY A 370 -7.82 -51.02 -29.79
C GLY A 370 -6.96 -49.80 -30.08
N THR A 371 -5.75 -50.02 -30.59
CA THR A 371 -4.88 -49.06 -31.31
C THR A 371 -5.64 -48.26 -32.39
N THR A 372 -5.33 -46.98 -32.61
CA THR A 372 -4.54 -46.55 -33.79
C THR A 372 -3.96 -45.13 -33.65
N SER A 373 -2.82 -44.95 -34.31
CA SER A 373 -1.95 -43.78 -34.39
C SER A 373 -2.47 -42.70 -35.33
N SER A 374 -1.96 -41.46 -35.21
CA SER A 374 -1.06 -40.92 -36.24
C SER A 374 -0.54 -39.49 -35.95
N LYS A 375 0.79 -39.41 -35.97
CA LYS A 375 1.66 -38.41 -36.62
C LYS A 375 1.61 -36.94 -36.16
N SER A 376 2.57 -36.58 -35.32
CA SER A 376 3.19 -35.25 -35.24
C SER A 376 4.47 -35.22 -36.09
N SER A 377 4.55 -34.30 -37.05
CA SER A 377 5.77 -33.98 -37.81
C SER A 377 6.37 -32.65 -37.33
N GLN A 378 7.65 -32.70 -36.99
CA GLN A 378 8.54 -31.55 -36.78
C GLN A 378 8.93 -30.91 -38.12
N LEU A 379 9.34 -29.64 -38.05
CA LEU A 379 10.24 -28.83 -38.90
C LEU A 379 9.68 -27.39 -38.86
N SER A 380 10.39 -26.27 -38.79
CA SER A 380 11.78 -25.84 -38.55
C SER A 380 11.78 -24.36 -38.96
N ASP A 381 12.50 -23.50 -38.23
CA ASP A 381 13.11 -22.22 -38.63
C ASP A 381 12.55 -21.41 -39.82
N SER A 382 12.24 -20.13 -39.57
CA SER A 382 12.89 -19.03 -40.31
C SER A 382 12.59 -17.65 -39.70
N VAL A 383 13.68 -16.98 -39.35
CA VAL A 383 13.78 -15.54 -39.10
C VAL A 383 13.82 -14.83 -40.46
N GLN A 384 12.96 -13.84 -40.70
CA GLN A 384 13.30 -12.69 -41.56
C GLN A 384 12.57 -11.41 -41.12
N LYS A 385 13.37 -10.33 -41.16
CA LYS A 385 13.02 -8.93 -40.94
C LYS A 385 12.07 -8.43 -42.02
N GLU A 386 11.16 -7.53 -41.68
CA GLU A 386 10.84 -6.42 -42.58
C GLU A 386 10.38 -5.19 -41.80
N THR A 387 11.11 -4.11 -42.03
CA THR A 387 10.89 -2.72 -41.66
C THR A 387 9.70 -2.13 -42.39
N CYS A 388 8.81 -1.43 -41.69
CA CYS A 388 7.90 -0.48 -42.32
C CYS A 388 8.01 0.90 -41.66
N THR A 389 8.80 1.76 -42.30
CA THR A 389 8.71 3.22 -42.23
C THR A 389 7.44 3.67 -42.95
N THR A 390 6.59 4.48 -42.32
CA THR A 390 5.85 5.50 -43.04
C THR A 390 5.66 6.74 -42.17
N LYS A 391 6.11 7.86 -42.73
CA LYS A 391 5.93 9.23 -42.26
C LYS A 391 4.46 9.62 -42.35
N LEU A 392 3.91 10.20 -41.29
CA LEU A 392 3.52 11.62 -41.19
C LEU A 392 3.14 11.94 -39.74
#